data_AF-A0A838PFJ7-F1
#
_entry.id   AF-A0A838PFJ7-F1
#
_cell.length_a   1.000
_cell.length_b   1.000
_cell.length_c   1.000
_cell.angle_alpha   90.00
_cell.angle_beta   90.00
_cell.angle_gamma   90.00
#
_symmetry.space_group_name_H-M   'P 1'
#
loop_
_entity.id
_entity.type
_entity.pdbx_description
1 polymer ?
#
loop_
_entity_poly.entity_id
_entity_poly.type
_entity_poly.pdbx_seq_one_letter_code
_entity_poly.pdbx_strand_id
1 'polypeptide(L)' 'MHRRADRAGRLCLRAAGNTDQWKVIGDVPLIVLVVVMGAVEFIGPDNTVTSRLTADTLMEMYHRHCVATDIQPLDLVD' A
#
# COMPACT_ATOMS: atom_id res chain seq x y z
N MET A 1 -11.68 -8.41 14.52
CA MET A 1 -10.61 -7.49 14.10
C MET A 1 -10.29 -6.52 15.23
N HIS A 2 -9.04 -6.51 15.71
CA HIS A 2 -8.59 -5.57 16.73
C HIS A 2 -8.24 -4.24 16.05
N ARG A 3 -8.92 -3.14 16.43
CA ARG A 3 -8.61 -1.81 15.89
C ARG A 3 -7.50 -1.19 16.74
N ARG A 4 -6.29 -1.08 16.18
CA ARG A 4 -5.19 -0.30 16.76
C ARG A 4 -5.15 1.06 16.10
N ALA A 5 -5.24 2.13 16.90
CA ALA A 5 -4.99 3.48 16.42
C ALA A 5 -3.50 3.76 16.56
N ASP A 6 -2.82 3.95 15.43
CA ASP A 6 -1.42 4.33 15.41
C ASP A 6 -1.28 5.85 15.30
N ARG A 7 -0.18 6.36 15.84
CA ARG A 7 0.18 7.79 15.86
C ARG A 7 1.58 7.95 15.27
N ALA A 8 1.94 9.17 14.94
CA ALA A 8 3.28 9.52 14.46
C ALA A 8 4.38 8.89 15.34
N GLY A 9 5.44 8.39 14.69
CA GLY A 9 6.58 7.76 15.35
C GLY A 9 6.39 6.29 15.75
N ARG A 10 5.25 5.65 15.44
CA ARG A 10 5.05 4.21 15.71
C ARG A 10 5.50 3.33 14.55
N LEU A 11 6.27 2.30 14.88
CA LEU A 11 6.57 1.17 13.99
C LEU A 11 5.51 0.07 14.15
N CYS A 12 4.99 -0.41 13.03
CA CYS A 12 4.04 -1.52 12.98
C CYS A 12 4.59 -2.65 12.13
N LEU A 13 4.77 -3.83 12.74
CA LEU A 13 5.10 -5.06 12.01
C LEU A 13 3.83 -5.86 11.79
N ARG A 14 3.68 -6.43 10.59
CA ARG A 14 2.63 -7.38 10.22
C ARG A 14 3.27 -8.70 9.81
N ALA A 15 2.71 -9.81 10.30
CA ALA A 15 3.14 -11.13 9.85
C ALA A 15 2.61 -11.42 8.44
N ALA A 16 3.26 -12.35 7.73
CA ALA A 16 2.75 -12.86 6.46
C ALA A 16 1.34 -13.45 6.64
N GLY A 17 0.44 -13.21 5.69
CA GLY A 17 -0.95 -13.63 5.76
C GLY A 17 -1.85 -12.76 6.66
N ASN A 18 -1.33 -11.66 7.22
CA ASN A 18 -2.16 -10.72 7.96
C ASN A 18 -3.22 -10.08 7.07
N THR A 19 -4.49 -10.17 7.47
CA THR A 19 -5.59 -9.40 6.90
C THR A 19 -5.93 -8.22 7.80
N ASP A 20 -5.91 -7.00 7.26
CA ASP A 20 -6.32 -5.80 7.98
C ASP A 20 -7.14 -4.83 7.12
N GLN A 21 -7.66 -3.79 7.78
CA GLN A 21 -8.37 -2.69 7.15
C GLN A 21 -7.90 -1.39 7.79
N TRP A 22 -7.51 -0.42 6.97
CA TRP A 22 -7.00 0.86 7.44
C TRP A 22 -8.07 1.93 7.33
N LYS A 23 -8.11 2.83 8.31
CA LYS A 23 -8.92 4.04 8.28
C LYS A 23 -8.12 5.17 8.94
N VAL A 24 -8.05 6.31 8.26
CA VAL A 24 -7.47 7.53 8.81
C VAL A 24 -8.55 8.29 9.59
N ILE A 25 -8.18 8.81 10.77
CA ILE A 25 -9.02 9.65 11.62
C ILE A 25 -8.23 10.90 11.99
N GLY A 26 -8.83 12.07 11.81
CA GLY A 26 -8.21 13.37 12.09
C GLY A 26 -8.18 14.26 10.85
N ASP A 27 -7.73 15.50 11.04
CA ASP A 27 -7.85 16.57 10.02
C ASP A 27 -6.53 16.88 9.30
N VAL A 28 -5.46 16.16 9.64
CA VAL A 28 -4.14 16.29 9.00
C VAL A 28 -3.82 15.05 8.17
N PRO A 29 -3.08 15.18 7.05
CA PRO A 29 -2.69 14.04 6.24
C PRO A 29 -1.91 13.00 7.04
N LEU A 30 -2.29 11.73 6.90
CA LEU A 30 -1.47 10.61 7.36
C LEU A 30 -0.39 10.33 6.32
N ILE A 31 0.88 10.40 6.74
CA ILE A 31 2.02 9.95 5.94
C ILE A 31 2.62 8.72 6.64
N VAL A 32 2.80 7.64 5.89
CA VAL A 32 3.40 6.40 6.37
C VAL A 32 4.48 5.92 5.41
N LEU A 33 5.61 5.48 5.96
CA LEU A 33 6.58 4.68 5.23
C LEU A 33 6.13 3.22 5.31
N VAL A 34 5.87 2.60 4.16
CA VAL A 34 5.45 1.21 4.09
C VAL A 34 6.47 0.42 3.30
N VAL A 35 6.99 -0.64 3.91
CA VAL A 35 7.81 -1.65 3.23
C VAL A 35 6.96 -2.90 3.08
N VAL A 36 6.70 -3.31 1.85
CA VAL A 36 5.90 -4.49 1.52
C VAL A 36 6.82 -5.53 0.91
N MET A 37 6.74 -6.75 1.43
CA MET A 37 7.38 -7.93 0.84
C MET A 37 6.32 -8.84 0.25
N GLY A 38 6.43 -9.16 -1.05
CA GLY A 38 5.47 -10.00 -1.76
C GLY A 38 4.36 -9.20 -2.42
N ALA A 39 3.10 -9.51 -2.10
CA ALA A 39 1.92 -8.90 -2.72
C ALA A 39 0.89 -8.45 -1.68
N VAL A 40 0.09 -7.45 -2.03
CA VAL A 40 -1.09 -7.01 -1.30
C VAL A 40 -2.33 -7.46 -2.05
N GLU A 41 -3.19 -8.22 -1.40
CA GLU A 41 -4.47 -8.66 -1.96
C GLU A 41 -5.60 -7.86 -1.32
N PHE A 42 -6.46 -7.29 -2.16
CA PHE A 42 -7.69 -6.65 -1.71
C PHE A 42 -8.79 -7.70 -1.65
N ILE A 43 -9.44 -7.78 -0.50
CA ILE A 43 -10.39 -8.83 -0.18
C ILE A 43 -11.80 -8.25 -0.14
N GLY A 44 -12.72 -8.87 -0.88
CA GLY A 44 -14.13 -8.52 -0.91
C GLY A 44 -14.91 -9.01 0.32
N PRO A 45 -16.20 -8.65 0.46
CA PRO A 45 -17.03 -9.02 1.60
C PRO A 45 -17.20 -10.54 1.82
N ASP A 46 -17.01 -11.34 0.77
CA ASP A 46 -17.14 -12.79 0.74
C ASP A 46 -15.78 -13.52 0.84
N ASN A 47 -14.74 -12.81 1.29
CA ASN A 47 -13.35 -13.28 1.34
C ASN A 47 -12.73 -13.64 -0.01
N THR A 48 -13.31 -13.20 -1.13
CA THR A 48 -12.68 -13.35 -2.45
C THR A 48 -11.63 -12.27 -2.69
N VAL A 49 -10.55 -12.61 -3.37
CA VAL A 49 -9.55 -11.63 -3.82
C VAL A 49 -10.12 -10.87 -5.01
N THR A 50 -10.29 -9.57 -4.88
CA THR A 50 -10.85 -8.69 -5.93
C THR A 50 -9.78 -7.99 -6.75
N SER A 51 -8.61 -7.74 -6.15
CA SER A 51 -7.42 -7.27 -6.86
C SER A 51 -6.14 -7.63 -6.11
N ARG A 52 -5.02 -7.60 -6.82
CA ARG A 52 -3.70 -7.94 -6.30
C ARG A 52 -2.68 -6.92 -6.79
N LEU A 53 -1.91 -6.36 -5.85
CA LEU A 53 -0.77 -5.49 -6.14
C LEU A 53 0.53 -6.24 -5.84
N THR A 54 1.43 -6.27 -6.82
CA THR A 54 2.82 -6.73 -6.74
C THR A 54 3.76 -5.55 -7.05
N ALA A 55 5.07 -5.76 -6.83
CA ALA A 55 6.09 -4.80 -7.26
C ALA A 55 5.94 -4.44 -8.75
N ASP A 56 5.75 -5.43 -9.62
CA ASP A 56 5.58 -5.23 -11.06
C ASP A 56 4.36 -4.37 -11.39
N THR A 57 3.20 -4.66 -10.80
CA THR A 57 1.99 -3.85 -11.06
C THR A 57 2.15 -2.41 -10.56
N LEU A 58 2.88 -2.20 -9.46
CA LEU A 58 3.16 -0.87 -8.95
C LEU A 58 4.15 -0.12 -9.84
N MET A 59 5.14 -0.82 -10.41
CA MET A 59 6.05 -0.26 -11.41
C MET A 59 5.29 0.19 -12.67
N GLU A 60 4.37 -0.64 -13.16
CA GLU A 60 3.51 -0.26 -14.29
C GLU A 60 2.65 0.98 -13.97
N MET A 61 2.05 1.03 -12.77
CA MET A 61 1.28 2.19 -12.31
C MET A 61 2.14 3.45 -12.21
N TYR A 62 3.37 3.32 -11.71
CA TYR A 62 4.35 4.41 -11.64
C TYR A 62 4.67 4.96 -13.05
N HIS A 63 5.05 4.09 -13.98
CA HIS A 63 5.35 4.51 -15.36
C HIS A 63 4.14 5.17 -16.03
N ARG A 64 2.94 4.60 -15.86
CA ARG A 64 1.70 5.16 -16.41
C ARG A 64 1.43 6.56 -15.85
N HIS A 65 1.66 6.76 -14.55
CA HIS A 65 1.53 8.07 -13.93
C HIS A 65 2.53 9.06 -14.51
N CYS A 66 3.81 8.69 -14.58
CA CYS A 66 4.87 9.52 -15.16
C CYS A 66 4.52 10.00 -16.57
N VAL A 67 4.08 9.09 -17.45
CA VAL A 67 3.65 9.44 -18.82
C VAL A 67 2.45 10.40 -18.80
N ALA A 68 1.45 10.13 -17.95
CA ALA A 68 0.24 10.95 -17.89
C ALA A 68 0.50 12.37 -17.35
N THR A 69 1.58 12.56 -16.58
CA THR A 69 1.93 13.84 -15.96
C THR A 69 3.16 14.52 -16.57
N ASP A 70 3.69 13.99 -17.69
CA ASP A 70 4.90 14.49 -18.35
C ASP A 70 6.13 14.56 -17.41
N ILE A 71 6.28 13.53 -16.57
CA ILE A 71 7.43 13.37 -15.67
C ILE A 71 8.33 12.28 -16.24
N GLN A 72 9.63 12.55 -16.34
CA GLN A 72 10.61 11.54 -16.72
C GLN A 72 10.68 10.44 -15.64
N PRO A 73 10.40 9.18 -15.95
CA PRO A 73 10.54 8.10 -14.99
C PRO A 73 12.01 7.89 -14.62
N LEU A 74 12.24 7.64 -13.33
CA LEU A 74 13.51 7.21 -12.78
C LEU A 74 13.64 5.69 -12.91
N ASP A 75 14.88 5.21 -12.99
CA ASP A 75 15.15 3.79 -12.76
C ASP A 75 15.08 3.52 -11.25
N LEU A 76 14.16 2.64 -10.86
CA LEU A 76 13.86 2.30 -9.46
C LEU A 76 14.25 0.85 -9.13
N VAL A 77 14.90 0.17 -10.07
CA VAL A 77 15.43 -1.19 -9.88
C VAL A 77 16.96 -1.09 -9.93
N ASP A 78 17.62 -1.58 -8.87
CA ASP A 78 19.08 -1.72 -8.83
C ASP A 78 19.55 -3.01 -9.55
#